data_AF-A0A2N1R436-F1
#
_entry.id   AF-A0A2N1R436-F1
#
_cell.length_a   1.000
_cell.length_b   1.000
_cell.length_c   1.000
_cell.angle_alpha   90.00
_cell.angle_beta   90.00
_cell.angle_gamma   90.00
#
_symmetry.space_group_name_H-M   'P 1'
#
loop_
_entity.id
_entity.type
_entity.pdbx_description
1 polymer ?
#
loop_
_entity_poly.entity_id
_entity_poly.type
_entity_poly.pdbx_seq_one_letter_code
_entity_poly.pdbx_strand_id
1 'polypeptide(L)'
;ECETARGKIDRFDDVFSEQIEGASNAASSAKAAALRINGFTEAYRSRSVEYDSILAASRAAEVSATEARRSARVLAQLASYLKAGGSERNRVLRRYSVDQDQARLTYGRKERREELLYNLEVYGEDGRQFGYLGDLSKSGLLLLSSIALPVGARLSIAVALPITAEGERRIGLSATVRSCGQEQEGYRLGCSFNDDAVRQASSVDEILRTLAMGSIAAPDEVEELEELS
;
A
#
# COMPACT_ATOMS: atom_id res chain seq x y z
N GLU A 1 -43.36 -33.12 87.33
CA GLU A 1 -43.41 -33.53 85.91
C GLU A 1 -43.97 -32.47 84.95
N CYS A 2 -44.75 -31.47 85.39
CA CYS A 2 -45.25 -30.40 84.50
C CYS A 2 -44.20 -29.35 84.07
N GLU A 3 -43.13 -29.15 84.84
CA GLU A 3 -42.11 -28.12 84.56
C GLU A 3 -41.20 -28.49 83.37
N THR A 4 -40.93 -29.79 83.19
CA THR A 4 -40.06 -30.33 82.13
C THR A 4 -40.71 -30.32 80.75
N ALA A 5 -42.05 -30.30 80.67
CA ALA A 5 -42.76 -30.21 79.40
C ALA A 5 -42.76 -28.78 78.85
N ARG A 6 -42.91 -27.78 79.74
CA ARG A 6 -42.95 -26.36 79.36
C ARG A 6 -41.61 -25.87 78.82
N GLY A 7 -40.50 -26.18 79.50
CA GLY A 7 -39.16 -25.84 79.01
C GLY A 7 -38.74 -26.57 77.72
N LYS A 8 -39.39 -27.68 77.36
CA LYS A 8 -39.17 -28.35 76.06
C LYS A 8 -39.95 -27.68 74.93
N ILE A 9 -41.13 -27.13 75.22
CA ILE A 9 -41.94 -26.36 74.26
C ILE A 9 -41.27 -25.01 74.00
N ASP A 10 -40.83 -24.31 75.04
CA ASP A 10 -40.14 -23.01 74.89
C ASP A 10 -38.85 -23.17 74.05
N ARG A 11 -38.07 -24.22 74.30
CA ARG A 11 -36.87 -24.54 73.51
C ARG A 11 -37.20 -24.93 72.06
N PHE A 12 -38.35 -25.54 71.82
CA PHE A 12 -38.80 -25.87 70.47
C PHE A 12 -39.18 -24.59 69.73
N ASP A 13 -39.96 -23.71 70.36
CA ASP A 13 -40.37 -22.42 69.77
C ASP A 13 -39.16 -21.51 69.49
N ASP A 14 -38.15 -21.52 70.35
CA ASP A 14 -36.88 -20.80 70.12
C ASP A 14 -36.13 -21.32 68.88
N VAL A 15 -36.00 -22.64 68.74
CA VAL A 15 -35.33 -23.26 67.58
C VAL A 15 -36.10 -22.99 66.28
N PHE A 16 -37.43 -23.04 66.31
CA PHE A 16 -38.24 -22.73 65.13
C PHE A 16 -38.18 -21.24 64.77
N SER A 17 -38.15 -20.36 65.77
CA SER A 17 -37.97 -18.91 65.55
C SER A 17 -36.61 -18.61 64.91
N GLU A 18 -35.54 -19.24 65.40
CA GLU A 18 -34.20 -19.13 64.83
C GLU A 18 -34.13 -19.68 63.40
N GLN A 19 -34.81 -20.79 63.11
CA GLN A 19 -34.90 -21.35 61.76
C GLN A 19 -35.68 -20.46 60.80
N ILE A 20 -36.79 -19.85 61.25
CA ILE A 20 -37.58 -18.91 60.45
C ILE A 20 -36.76 -17.65 60.14
N GLU A 21 -36.04 -17.12 61.14
CA GLU A 21 -35.16 -15.96 60.96
C GLU A 21 -33.99 -16.30 60.02
N GLY A 22 -33.36 -17.46 60.19
CA GLY A 22 -32.31 -17.96 59.31
C GLY A 22 -32.78 -18.15 57.86
N ALA A 23 -33.98 -18.72 57.66
CA ALA A 23 -34.58 -18.87 56.33
C ALA A 23 -34.92 -17.52 55.69
N SER A 24 -35.43 -16.56 56.47
CA SER A 24 -35.71 -15.20 55.99
C SER A 24 -34.43 -14.45 55.58
N ASN A 25 -33.37 -14.58 56.38
CA ASN A 25 -32.05 -14.01 56.08
C ASN A 25 -31.39 -14.65 54.85
N ALA A 26 -31.54 -15.97 54.69
CA ALA A 26 -31.07 -16.68 53.50
C ALA A 26 -31.86 -16.25 52.24
N ALA A 27 -33.19 -16.13 52.33
CA ALA A 27 -34.03 -15.71 51.22
C ALA A 27 -33.75 -14.26 50.78
N SER A 28 -33.57 -13.34 51.74
CA SER A 28 -33.21 -11.95 51.44
C SER A 28 -31.81 -11.84 50.82
N SER A 29 -30.84 -12.61 51.33
CA SER A 29 -29.49 -12.68 50.76
C SER A 29 -29.49 -13.25 49.34
N ALA A 30 -30.26 -14.31 49.08
CA ALA A 30 -30.42 -14.89 47.75
C ALA A 30 -31.05 -13.90 46.76
N LYS A 31 -32.07 -13.14 47.20
CA LYS A 31 -32.69 -12.08 46.40
C LYS A 31 -31.72 -10.96 46.08
N ALA A 32 -30.91 -10.52 47.05
CA ALA A 32 -29.88 -9.52 46.83
C ALA A 32 -28.80 -10.00 45.85
N ALA A 33 -28.39 -11.26 45.93
CA ALA A 33 -27.44 -11.86 45.01
C ALA A 33 -28.01 -11.94 43.57
N ALA A 34 -29.28 -12.35 43.41
CA ALA A 34 -29.95 -12.41 42.11
C ALA A 34 -30.02 -11.03 41.43
N LEU A 35 -30.33 -9.97 42.18
CA LEU A 35 -30.34 -8.60 41.66
C LEU A 35 -28.95 -8.14 41.18
N ARG A 36 -27.89 -8.50 41.91
CA ARG A 36 -26.50 -8.18 41.52
C ARG A 36 -26.09 -8.92 40.25
N ILE A 37 -26.47 -10.19 40.10
CA ILE A 37 -26.18 -11.00 38.90
C ILE A 37 -26.90 -10.42 37.67
N ASN A 38 -28.16 -10.00 37.82
CA ASN A 38 -28.90 -9.35 36.74
C ASN A 38 -28.23 -8.04 36.31
N GLY A 39 -27.87 -7.18 37.27
CA GLY A 39 -27.15 -5.94 36.97
C GLY A 39 -25.79 -6.17 36.32
N PHE A 40 -25.06 -7.20 36.73
CA PHE A 40 -23.82 -7.61 36.07
C PHE A 40 -24.06 -8.07 34.63
N THR A 41 -25.10 -8.87 34.39
CA THR A 41 -25.41 -9.42 33.05
C THR A 41 -25.80 -8.30 32.09
N GLU A 42 -26.58 -7.32 32.54
CA GLU A 42 -26.93 -6.13 31.75
C GLU A 42 -25.69 -5.29 31.44
N ALA A 43 -24.85 -5.00 32.44
CA ALA A 43 -23.61 -4.27 32.24
C ALA A 43 -22.63 -5.00 31.29
N TYR A 44 -22.53 -6.32 31.41
CA TYR A 44 -21.72 -7.15 30.51
C TYR A 44 -22.22 -7.09 29.07
N ARG A 45 -23.54 -7.21 28.85
CA ARG A 45 -24.14 -7.07 27.52
C ARG A 45 -23.90 -5.68 26.92
N SER A 46 -24.09 -4.62 27.70
CA SER A 46 -23.82 -3.24 27.25
C SER A 46 -22.36 -3.09 26.80
N ARG A 47 -21.42 -3.55 27.63
CA ARG A 47 -19.99 -3.49 27.31
C ARG A 47 -19.62 -4.35 26.10
N SER A 48 -20.22 -5.52 25.94
CA SER A 48 -20.00 -6.37 24.76
C SER A 48 -20.37 -5.65 23.47
N VAL A 49 -21.54 -4.99 23.45
CA VAL A 49 -22.00 -4.20 22.29
C VAL A 49 -21.07 -3.01 22.02
N GLU A 50 -20.62 -2.32 23.08
CA GLU A 50 -19.63 -1.24 22.96
C GLU A 50 -18.31 -1.74 22.36
N TYR A 51 -17.78 -2.88 22.82
CA TYR A 51 -16.57 -3.48 22.25
C TYR A 51 -16.73 -3.84 20.78
N ASP A 52 -17.87 -4.42 20.39
CA ASP A 52 -18.16 -4.73 19.00
C ASP A 52 -18.21 -3.46 18.13
N SER A 53 -18.77 -2.37 18.66
CA SER A 53 -18.80 -1.08 17.97
C SER A 53 -17.41 -0.47 17.79
N ILE A 54 -16.52 -0.60 18.79
CA ILE A 54 -15.13 -0.14 18.72
C ILE A 54 -14.35 -0.95 17.68
N LEU A 55 -14.54 -2.27 17.65
CA LEU A 55 -13.90 -3.13 16.66
C LEU A 55 -14.37 -2.80 15.23
N ALA A 56 -15.67 -2.55 15.04
CA ALA A 56 -16.20 -2.12 13.75
C ALA A 56 -15.62 -0.76 13.31
N ALA A 57 -15.57 0.22 14.22
CA ALA A 57 -14.98 1.54 13.96
C ALA A 57 -13.48 1.45 13.64
N SER A 58 -12.72 0.60 14.35
CA SER A 58 -11.30 0.37 14.09
C SER A 58 -11.06 -0.19 12.68
N ARG A 59 -11.85 -1.20 12.27
CA ARG A 59 -11.77 -1.77 10.92
C ARG A 59 -12.10 -0.75 9.84
N ALA A 60 -13.14 0.07 10.05
CA ALA A 60 -13.50 1.14 9.12
C ALA A 60 -12.39 2.20 8.99
N ALA A 61 -11.76 2.56 10.11
CA ALA A 61 -10.62 3.49 10.13
C ALA A 61 -9.40 2.93 9.38
N GLU A 62 -9.10 1.64 9.53
CA GLU A 62 -8.03 0.97 8.78
C GLU A 62 -8.28 1.03 7.27
N VAL A 63 -9.50 0.71 6.82
CA VAL A 63 -9.87 0.80 5.39
C VAL A 63 -9.68 2.22 4.88
N SER A 64 -10.21 3.22 5.59
CA SER A 64 -10.06 4.64 5.21
C SER A 64 -8.60 5.08 5.15
N ALA A 65 -7.75 4.65 6.10
CA ALA A 65 -6.32 4.95 6.09
C ALA A 65 -5.59 4.33 4.89
N THR A 66 -5.96 3.12 4.48
CA THR A 66 -5.39 2.48 3.29
C THR A 66 -5.80 3.20 2.00
N GLU A 67 -7.06 3.63 1.89
CA GLU A 67 -7.56 4.42 0.77
C GLU A 67 -6.88 5.79 0.69
N ALA A 68 -6.79 6.51 1.81
CA ALA A 68 -6.10 7.80 1.87
C ALA A 68 -4.63 7.68 1.44
N ARG A 69 -3.94 6.63 1.88
CA ARG A 69 -2.55 6.34 1.47
C ARG A 69 -2.45 6.06 -0.03
N ARG A 70 -3.41 5.32 -0.60
CA ARG A 70 -3.46 5.05 -2.05
C ARG A 70 -3.68 6.34 -2.83
N SER A 71 -4.66 7.16 -2.44
CA SER A 71 -4.96 8.45 -3.08
C SER A 71 -3.78 9.42 -3.02
N ALA A 72 -3.11 9.52 -1.86
CA ALA A 72 -1.92 10.35 -1.71
C ALA A 72 -0.78 9.91 -2.65
N ARG A 73 -0.61 8.60 -2.87
CA ARG A 73 0.38 8.08 -3.82
C ARG A 73 0.01 8.35 -5.28
N VAL A 74 -1.25 8.18 -5.65
CA VAL A 74 -1.72 8.52 -7.00
C VAL A 74 -1.48 10.01 -7.27
N LEU A 75 -1.80 10.87 -6.31
CA LEU A 75 -1.52 12.31 -6.40
C LEU A 75 -0.02 12.60 -6.46
N ALA A 76 0.82 11.87 -5.72
CA ALA A 76 2.28 12.02 -5.80
C ALA A 76 2.81 11.61 -7.18
N GLN A 77 2.30 10.52 -7.77
CA GLN A 77 2.64 10.12 -9.14
C GLN A 77 2.19 11.16 -10.17
N LEU A 78 0.97 11.68 -10.05
CA LEU A 78 0.46 12.75 -10.91
C LEU A 78 1.30 14.04 -10.74
N ALA A 79 1.68 14.39 -9.52
CA ALA A 79 2.55 15.54 -9.26
C ALA A 79 3.95 15.34 -9.84
N SER A 80 4.49 14.11 -9.77
CA SER A 80 5.75 13.72 -10.42
C SER A 80 5.64 13.87 -11.95
N TYR A 81 4.53 13.41 -12.54
CA TYR A 81 4.23 13.60 -13.95
C TYR A 81 4.11 15.07 -14.35
N LEU A 82 3.41 15.90 -13.55
CA LEU A 82 3.27 17.33 -13.83
C LEU A 82 4.59 18.08 -13.66
N LYS A 83 5.38 17.76 -12.63
CA LYS A 83 6.68 18.38 -12.39
C LYS A 83 7.64 18.11 -13.54
N ALA A 84 7.76 16.84 -13.95
CA ALA A 84 8.62 16.47 -15.05
C ALA A 84 8.05 16.87 -16.43
N GLY A 85 6.72 16.86 -16.58
CA GLY A 85 6.03 17.41 -17.75
C GLY A 85 6.16 18.93 -17.89
N GLY A 86 6.43 19.66 -16.79
CA GLY A 86 6.73 21.09 -16.78
C GLY A 86 8.21 21.43 -17.03
N SER A 87 9.15 20.58 -16.60
CA SER A 87 10.59 20.81 -16.78
C SER A 87 11.14 20.25 -18.11
N GLU A 88 10.57 19.17 -18.66
CA GLU A 88 11.16 18.47 -19.83
C GLU A 88 10.39 18.63 -21.15
N ARG A 89 9.20 19.25 -21.17
CA ARG A 89 8.45 19.44 -22.44
C ARG A 89 8.98 20.52 -23.39
N ASN A 90 9.97 21.31 -23.00
CA ASN A 90 10.73 22.09 -23.99
C ASN A 90 11.82 21.26 -24.69
N ARG A 91 12.03 19.99 -24.33
CA ARG A 91 13.09 19.14 -24.90
C ARG A 91 12.63 17.85 -25.58
N VAL A 92 11.39 17.39 -25.35
CA VAL A 92 10.90 16.10 -25.90
C VAL A 92 9.58 16.26 -26.69
N LEU A 93 9.56 17.21 -27.63
CA LEU A 93 8.65 17.21 -28.79
C LEU A 93 9.45 16.92 -30.07
N ARG A 94 10.25 15.86 -30.04
CA ARG A 94 10.70 15.21 -31.28
C ARG A 94 10.36 13.74 -31.19
N ARG A 95 9.30 13.35 -31.91
CA ARG A 95 9.28 12.06 -32.59
C ARG A 95 10.60 11.94 -33.34
N TYR A 96 11.59 11.28 -32.76
CA TYR A 96 12.64 10.69 -33.57
C TYR A 96 12.07 9.36 -34.07
N SER A 97 11.49 9.39 -35.27
CA SER A 97 11.52 8.19 -36.10
C SER A 97 12.99 7.83 -36.23
N VAL A 98 13.41 6.74 -35.58
CA VAL A 98 14.80 6.31 -35.59
C VAL A 98 15.16 5.96 -37.03
N ASP A 99 15.94 6.85 -37.66
CA ASP A 99 16.70 6.54 -38.85
C ASP A 99 17.81 5.56 -38.43
N GLN A 100 17.67 4.29 -38.84
CA GLN A 100 18.52 3.18 -38.37
C GLN A 100 20.01 3.41 -38.67
N ASP A 101 20.31 4.23 -39.67
CA ASP A 101 21.66 4.49 -40.13
C ASP A 101 22.41 5.47 -39.21
N GLN A 102 21.74 6.50 -38.67
CA GLN A 102 22.39 7.44 -37.73
C GLN A 102 22.66 6.84 -36.35
N ALA A 103 21.80 5.92 -35.88
CA ALA A 103 21.95 5.28 -34.57
C ALA A 103 23.17 4.33 -34.51
N ARG A 104 23.50 3.69 -35.64
CA ARG A 104 24.71 2.86 -35.78
C ARG A 104 25.98 3.70 -35.84
N LEU A 105 25.97 4.79 -36.61
CA LEU A 105 27.15 5.64 -36.84
C LEU A 105 27.56 6.46 -35.61
N THR A 106 26.61 6.97 -34.84
CA THR A 106 26.92 7.94 -33.76
C THR A 106 27.10 7.26 -32.40
N TYR A 107 26.43 6.14 -32.15
CA TYR A 107 26.37 5.52 -30.82
C TYR A 107 26.73 4.03 -30.78
N GLY A 108 27.08 3.40 -31.91
CA GLY A 108 27.48 1.98 -31.96
C GLY A 108 26.42 1.01 -31.44
N ARG A 109 25.13 1.37 -31.52
CA ARG A 109 24.04 0.64 -30.85
C ARG A 109 23.59 -0.57 -31.69
N LYS A 110 23.37 -1.71 -31.01
CA LYS A 110 22.92 -2.97 -31.63
C LYS A 110 21.39 -3.10 -31.74
N GLU A 111 20.60 -2.36 -30.95
CA GLU A 111 19.15 -2.58 -30.80
C GLU A 111 18.33 -1.29 -30.68
N ARG A 112 17.02 -1.42 -30.96
CA ARG A 112 15.99 -0.38 -30.82
C ARG A 112 15.70 -0.12 -29.34
N ARG A 113 15.68 1.15 -28.94
CA ARG A 113 15.26 1.61 -27.60
C ARG A 113 13.91 2.30 -27.70
N GLU A 114 13.06 2.05 -26.71
CA GLU A 114 11.83 2.79 -26.53
C GLU A 114 12.10 3.90 -25.51
N GLU A 115 11.92 5.14 -25.95
CA GLU A 115 11.98 6.31 -25.07
C GLU A 115 10.66 6.36 -24.30
N LEU A 116 10.75 6.34 -22.98
CA LEU A 116 9.57 6.19 -22.14
C LEU A 116 9.03 7.58 -21.81
N LEU A 117 7.79 7.84 -22.24
CA LEU A 117 7.05 9.07 -21.89
C LEU A 117 6.73 9.17 -20.40
N TYR A 118 6.79 8.05 -19.68
CA TYR A 118 6.51 7.97 -18.25
C TYR A 118 7.81 8.05 -17.46
N ASN A 119 7.88 9.03 -16.55
CA ASN A 119 8.96 9.15 -15.56
C ASN A 119 8.81 8.07 -14.48
N LEU A 120 9.12 6.83 -14.85
CA LEU A 120 9.05 5.71 -13.92
C LEU A 120 10.12 5.86 -12.85
N GLU A 121 9.68 5.81 -11.60
CA GLU A 121 10.58 5.92 -10.45
C GLU A 121 11.42 4.66 -10.31
N VAL A 122 12.70 4.85 -10.07
CA VAL A 122 13.66 3.79 -9.87
C VAL A 122 14.15 3.86 -8.43
N TYR A 123 14.12 2.72 -7.75
CA TYR A 123 14.51 2.56 -6.36
C TYR A 123 15.79 1.73 -6.26
N GLY A 124 16.68 2.12 -5.36
CA GLY A 124 17.87 1.33 -5.01
C GLY A 124 17.53 0.15 -4.09
N GLU A 125 18.56 -0.65 -3.79
CA GLU A 125 18.46 -1.80 -2.85
C GLU A 125 18.07 -1.36 -1.43
N ASP A 126 18.42 -0.14 -1.03
CA ASP A 126 18.05 0.47 0.24
C ASP A 126 16.58 0.93 0.29
N GLY A 127 15.84 0.74 -0.80
CA GLY A 127 14.44 1.16 -0.93
C GLY A 127 14.25 2.68 -1.09
N ARG A 128 15.34 3.45 -1.20
CA ARG A 128 15.27 4.88 -1.49
C ARG A 128 15.13 5.12 -2.99
N GLN A 129 14.46 6.21 -3.34
CA GLN A 129 14.37 6.62 -4.74
C GLN A 129 15.78 6.99 -5.24
N PHE A 130 16.22 6.24 -6.24
CA PHE A 130 17.52 6.40 -6.90
C PHE A 130 17.45 7.38 -8.08
N GLY A 131 16.30 7.45 -8.75
CA GLY A 131 16.11 8.32 -9.90
C GLY A 131 14.88 7.97 -10.72
N TYR A 132 14.95 8.27 -12.01
CA TYR A 132 13.92 8.00 -12.99
C TYR A 132 14.47 7.20 -14.18
N LEU A 133 13.61 6.41 -14.80
CA LEU A 133 13.93 5.68 -16.03
C LEU A 133 13.70 6.60 -17.24
N GLY A 134 14.73 6.79 -18.06
CA GLY A 134 14.66 7.61 -19.28
C GLY A 134 14.38 6.81 -20.55
N ASP A 135 15.18 5.76 -20.80
CA ASP A 135 14.98 4.85 -21.93
C ASP A 135 15.16 3.39 -21.51
N LEU A 136 14.53 2.48 -22.25
CA LEU A 136 14.59 1.04 -22.00
C LEU A 136 14.72 0.26 -23.32
N SER A 137 15.62 -0.73 -23.35
CA SER A 137 15.68 -1.79 -24.36
C SER A 137 15.88 -3.14 -23.69
N LYS A 138 15.89 -4.23 -24.45
CA LYS A 138 16.17 -5.59 -23.90
C LYS A 138 17.60 -5.77 -23.41
N SER A 139 18.52 -4.94 -23.90
CA SER A 139 19.96 -5.01 -23.62
C SER A 139 20.45 -4.00 -22.59
N GLY A 140 19.66 -2.98 -22.27
CA GLY A 140 20.06 -1.96 -21.32
C GLY A 140 19.01 -0.89 -21.11
N LEU A 141 19.39 0.10 -20.31
CA LEU A 141 18.51 1.18 -19.92
C LEU A 141 19.29 2.47 -19.70
N LEU A 142 18.55 3.56 -19.63
CA LEU A 142 19.06 4.88 -19.26
C LEU A 142 18.38 5.33 -17.97
N LEU A 143 19.19 5.71 -16.98
CA LEU A 143 18.70 6.29 -15.72
C LEU A 143 19.06 7.77 -15.65
N LEU A 144 18.14 8.55 -15.13
CA LEU A 144 18.35 9.90 -14.67
C LEU A 144 18.44 9.84 -13.14
N SER A 145 19.62 10.02 -12.58
CA SER A 145 19.88 9.93 -11.14
C SER A 145 20.38 11.25 -10.58
N SER A 146 20.09 11.51 -9.30
CA SER A 146 20.70 12.61 -8.56
C SER A 146 22.13 12.31 -8.12
N ILE A 147 22.58 11.06 -8.23
CA ILE A 147 23.89 10.60 -7.76
C ILE A 147 24.75 10.13 -8.93
N ALA A 148 26.01 10.55 -8.95
CA ALA A 148 27.00 10.04 -9.90
C ALA A 148 27.41 8.62 -9.50
N LEU A 149 27.46 7.72 -10.49
CA LEU A 149 28.01 6.38 -10.29
C LEU A 149 29.21 6.13 -11.20
N PRO A 150 30.26 5.47 -10.69
CA PRO A 150 31.41 5.16 -11.50
C PRO A 150 31.06 4.11 -12.56
N VAL A 151 31.68 4.23 -13.72
CA VAL A 151 31.59 3.23 -14.79
C VAL A 151 32.10 1.89 -14.26
N GLY A 152 31.35 0.82 -14.53
CA GLY A 152 31.60 -0.52 -14.00
C GLY A 152 30.86 -0.85 -12.70
N ALA A 153 30.21 0.12 -12.06
CA ALA A 153 29.37 -0.14 -10.90
C ALA A 153 28.20 -1.07 -11.25
N ARG A 154 27.95 -2.07 -10.41
CA ARG A 154 26.77 -2.93 -10.50
C ARG A 154 25.62 -2.29 -9.74
N LEU A 155 24.45 -2.32 -10.36
CA LEU A 155 23.21 -1.76 -9.85
C LEU A 155 22.17 -2.85 -9.71
N SER A 156 21.63 -2.98 -8.51
CA SER A 156 20.37 -3.68 -8.25
C SER A 156 19.31 -2.61 -8.02
N ILE A 157 18.34 -2.54 -8.91
CA ILE A 157 17.31 -1.50 -8.91
C ILE A 157 15.92 -2.12 -9.03
N ALA A 158 14.91 -1.39 -8.55
CA ALA A 158 13.51 -1.74 -8.73
C ALA A 158 12.78 -0.60 -9.44
N VAL A 159 12.17 -0.89 -10.58
CA VAL A 159 11.35 0.06 -11.32
C VAL A 159 9.92 -0.02 -10.80
N ALA A 160 9.37 1.10 -10.34
CA ALA A 160 7.97 1.19 -9.95
C ALA A 160 7.10 1.41 -11.19
N LEU A 161 6.13 0.51 -11.40
CA LEU A 161 5.13 0.64 -12.45
C LEU A 161 4.03 1.62 -12.02
N PRO A 162 3.28 2.20 -12.98
CA PRO A 162 2.08 2.96 -12.66
C PRO A 162 1.13 2.16 -11.77
N ILE A 163 0.53 2.80 -10.77
CA ILE A 163 -0.38 2.13 -9.83
C ILE A 163 -1.58 1.57 -10.59
N THR A 164 -1.78 0.25 -10.53
CA THR A 164 -2.96 -0.41 -11.11
C THR A 164 -4.02 -0.67 -10.04
N ALA A 165 -5.16 -1.27 -10.43
CA ALA A 165 -6.19 -1.73 -9.49
C ALA A 165 -5.64 -2.72 -8.45
N GLU A 166 -4.62 -3.49 -8.82
CA GLU A 166 -3.97 -4.54 -8.04
C GLU A 166 -2.91 -4.00 -7.06
N GLY A 167 -2.58 -2.70 -7.13
CA GLY A 167 -1.66 -2.03 -6.23
C GLY A 167 -0.34 -1.64 -6.87
N GLU A 168 0.65 -1.34 -6.03
CA GLU A 168 1.97 -0.92 -6.45
C GLU A 168 2.81 -2.14 -6.81
N ARG A 169 3.21 -2.25 -8.07
CA ARG A 169 4.09 -3.31 -8.55
C ARG A 169 5.48 -2.75 -8.84
N ARG A 170 6.50 -3.48 -8.38
CA ARG A 170 7.90 -3.15 -8.62
C ARG A 170 8.57 -4.30 -9.36
N ILE A 171 9.33 -3.98 -10.40
CA ILE A 171 10.09 -4.96 -11.19
C ILE A 171 11.58 -4.77 -10.91
N GLY A 172 12.23 -5.81 -10.39
CA GLY A 172 13.65 -5.82 -10.10
C GLY A 172 14.48 -5.99 -11.37
N LEU A 173 15.48 -5.14 -11.56
CA LEU A 173 16.44 -5.21 -12.66
C LEU A 173 17.87 -5.16 -12.13
N SER A 174 18.79 -5.82 -12.84
CA SER A 174 20.21 -5.83 -12.50
C SER A 174 21.04 -5.37 -13.70
N ALA A 175 21.74 -4.25 -13.53
CA ALA A 175 22.48 -3.62 -14.60
C ALA A 175 23.89 -3.20 -14.16
N THR A 176 24.76 -2.94 -15.12
CA THR A 176 26.09 -2.37 -14.89
C THR A 176 26.20 -1.03 -15.59
N VAL A 177 26.72 -0.02 -14.90
CA VAL A 177 26.94 1.33 -15.45
C VAL A 177 28.03 1.25 -16.51
N ARG A 178 27.71 1.70 -17.73
CA ARG A 178 28.63 1.77 -18.88
C ARG A 178 29.06 3.19 -19.21
N SER A 179 28.21 4.16 -18.90
CA SER A 179 28.52 5.57 -19.05
C SER A 179 27.84 6.40 -17.96
N CYS A 180 28.48 7.50 -17.56
CA CYS A 180 27.93 8.50 -16.68
C CYS A 180 28.22 9.87 -17.29
N GLY A 181 27.17 10.60 -17.67
CA GLY A 181 27.25 11.98 -18.14
C GLY A 181 26.56 12.93 -17.16
N GLN A 182 27.07 14.15 -17.04
CA GLN A 182 26.41 15.18 -16.23
C GLN A 182 25.38 15.93 -17.07
N GLU A 183 24.17 16.09 -16.54
CA GLU A 183 23.07 16.90 -17.08
C GLU A 183 22.83 18.11 -16.16
N GLN A 184 21.93 19.01 -16.55
CA GLN A 184 21.64 20.23 -15.78
C GLN A 184 21.12 19.96 -14.36
N GLU A 185 20.34 18.89 -14.17
CA GLU A 185 19.71 18.55 -12.88
C GLU A 185 20.14 17.17 -12.33
N GLY A 186 21.30 16.65 -12.74
CA GLY A 186 21.81 15.40 -12.20
C GLY A 186 22.75 14.65 -13.15
N TYR A 187 22.65 13.33 -13.13
CA TYR A 187 23.51 12.43 -13.88
C TYR A 187 22.70 11.50 -14.77
N ARG A 188 23.13 11.41 -16.02
CA ARG A 188 22.64 10.48 -17.01
C ARG A 188 23.50 9.22 -17.01
N LEU A 189 22.93 8.11 -16.58
CA LEU A 189 23.62 6.83 -16.45
C LEU A 189 23.16 5.86 -17.55
N GLY A 190 24.07 5.51 -18.47
CA GLY A 190 23.83 4.45 -19.44
C GLY A 190 24.19 3.10 -18.85
N CYS A 191 23.22 2.20 -18.71
CA CYS A 191 23.42 0.89 -18.08
C CYS A 191 23.16 -0.24 -19.07
N SER A 192 23.89 -1.35 -18.93
CA SER A 192 23.64 -2.60 -19.66
C SER A 192 23.20 -3.69 -18.69
N PHE A 193 22.27 -4.55 -19.08
CA PHE A 193 21.93 -5.71 -18.25
C PHE A 193 23.09 -6.71 -18.18
N ASN A 194 23.19 -7.39 -17.03
CA ASN A 194 24.21 -8.41 -16.78
C ASN A 194 23.77 -9.79 -17.35
N ASP A 195 24.62 -10.81 -17.20
CA ASP A 195 24.56 -12.13 -17.88
C ASP A 195 23.23 -12.90 -17.77
N ASP A 196 22.31 -12.50 -16.90
CA ASP A 196 20.94 -13.05 -16.80
C ASP A 196 19.98 -12.38 -17.82
N ALA A 197 20.45 -12.22 -19.05
CA ALA A 197 19.79 -11.44 -20.12
C ALA A 197 18.38 -11.94 -20.43
N VAL A 198 18.12 -13.24 -20.29
CA VAL A 198 16.80 -13.84 -20.55
C VAL A 198 15.76 -13.39 -19.52
N ARG A 199 16.13 -13.38 -18.22
CA ARG A 199 15.24 -12.90 -17.16
C ARG A 199 15.01 -11.40 -17.26
N GLN A 200 16.08 -10.64 -17.50
CA GLN A 200 16.00 -9.19 -17.64
C GLN A 200 15.15 -8.81 -18.87
N ALA A 201 15.29 -9.52 -20.00
CA ALA A 201 14.46 -9.30 -21.18
C ALA A 201 12.97 -9.58 -20.90
N SER A 202 12.65 -10.63 -20.14
CA SER A 202 11.26 -10.91 -19.73
C SER A 202 10.71 -9.80 -18.83
N SER A 203 11.50 -9.31 -17.88
CA SER A 203 11.12 -8.19 -17.01
C SER A 203 10.92 -6.90 -17.80
N VAL A 204 11.77 -6.63 -18.79
CA VAL A 204 11.61 -5.48 -19.71
C VAL A 204 10.34 -5.62 -20.55
N ASP A 205 10.09 -6.79 -21.13
CA ASP A 205 8.88 -7.04 -21.92
C ASP A 205 7.62 -6.88 -21.05
N GLU A 206 7.67 -7.24 -19.76
CA GLU A 206 6.61 -7.00 -18.80
C GLU A 206 6.39 -5.51 -18.50
N ILE A 207 7.46 -4.74 -18.32
CA ILE A 207 7.38 -3.28 -18.16
C ILE A 207 6.70 -2.67 -19.38
N LEU A 208 7.18 -2.99 -20.59
CA LEU A 208 6.67 -2.45 -21.84
C LEU A 208 5.20 -2.84 -22.08
N ARG A 209 4.83 -4.08 -21.81
CA ARG A 209 3.43 -4.53 -21.88
C ARG A 209 2.53 -3.78 -20.91
N THR A 210 2.98 -3.57 -19.67
CA THR A 210 2.21 -2.85 -18.66
C THR A 210 1.95 -1.40 -19.10
N LEU A 211 2.96 -0.75 -19.66
CA LEU A 211 2.84 0.62 -20.19
C LEU A 211 1.94 0.69 -21.42
N ALA A 212 2.03 -0.29 -22.32
CA ALA A 212 1.17 -0.38 -23.50
C ALA A 212 -0.30 -0.61 -23.13
N MET A 213 -0.59 -1.47 -22.14
CA MET A 213 -1.97 -1.67 -21.67
C MET A 213 -2.53 -0.43 -20.95
N GLY A 214 -1.69 0.38 -20.30
CA GLY A 214 -2.09 1.66 -19.71
C GLY A 214 -2.52 2.71 -20.74
N SER A 215 -1.98 2.67 -21.96
CA SER A 215 -2.36 3.62 -23.02
C SER A 215 -3.75 3.41 -23.63
N ILE A 216 -4.40 2.27 -23.36
CA ILE A 216 -5.77 1.97 -23.82
C ILE A 216 -6.84 2.42 -22.79
N ALA A 217 -6.43 2.80 -21.57
CA ALA A 217 -7.34 3.18 -20.49
C ALA A 217 -7.44 4.70 -20.26
N ALA A 218 -7.01 5.52 -21.22
CA ALA A 218 -7.47 6.91 -21.28
C ALA A 218 -8.90 6.86 -21.85
N PRO A 219 -9.94 7.28 -21.11
CA PRO A 219 -11.25 7.45 -21.70
C PRO A 219 -11.12 8.49 -22.81
N ASP A 220 -11.47 8.10 -24.03
CA ASP A 220 -11.56 9.01 -25.16
C ASP A 220 -12.36 10.23 -24.74
N GLU A 221 -11.79 11.40 -25.03
CA GLU A 221 -12.45 12.69 -24.91
C GLU A 221 -13.83 12.58 -25.60
N VAL A 222 -14.87 12.89 -24.84
CA VAL A 222 -16.25 12.93 -25.32
C VAL A 222 -16.27 13.83 -26.56
N GLU A 223 -16.73 13.28 -27.68
CA GLU A 223 -17.16 14.03 -28.86
C GLU A 223 -18.30 14.99 -28.44
N GLU A 224 -17.93 16.17 -27.94
CA GLU A 224 -18.76 17.36 -28.03
C GLU A 224 -18.17 18.20 -29.16
N LEU A 225 -18.70 18.04 -30.38
CA LEU A 225 -18.72 19.04 -31.45
C LEU A 225 -19.40 18.44 -32.68
N GLU A 226 -20.74 18.50 -32.73
CA GLU A 226 -21.53 18.75 -33.96
C GLU A 226 -23.03 18.72 -33.62
N GLU A 227 -23.57 19.88 -33.24
CA GLU A 227 -24.94 20.29 -33.60
C GLU A 227 -25.13 21.78 -33.30
N LEU A 228 -24.37 22.62 -34.02
CA LEU A 228 -24.74 24.01 -34.28
C LEU A 228 -24.33 24.35 -35.72
N SER A 229 -25.16 23.92 -36.68
CA SER A 229 -25.31 24.57 -37.98
C SER A 229 -26.70 24.30 -38.54
#